data_AF-A0A5B9GKS3-F1
#
_entry.id   AF-A0A5B9GKS3-F1
#
_cell.length_a   1.000
_cell.length_b   1.000
_cell.length_c   1.000
_cell.angle_alpha   90.00
_cell.angle_beta   90.00
_cell.angle_gamma   90.00
#
_symmetry.space_group_name_H-M   'P 1'
#
loop_
_entity.id
_entity.type
_entity.pdbx_description
1 polymer ?
#
loop_
_entity_poly.entity_id
_entity_poly.type
_entity_poly.pdbx_seq_one_letter_code
_entity_poly.pdbx_strand_id
1 'polypeptide(L)'
;MLPEGWKHATIENLGAKGKPAVKAGPFGSSLKKEYYKPFGYKIYGQEQVISNDENYGDYFIDENKYNELKSCSVSPGDILISLVGTIGQTLLLSNSCQQGIINPRLLRISLNKDRIIPAYIQYILASNFTQNILKRWAQGGTMGVLNAEMIKTFPILLSPNRRRSRRSSRRGIVRLRGRRSFWPTASSRKKPSCSNSSQAKNACRGSRGSGRITNYMK
;
A
#
# COMPACT_ATOMS: atom_id res chain seq x y z
N MET A 1 9.18 14.61 -30.57
CA MET A 1 8.71 15.99 -30.27
C MET A 1 7.43 15.89 -29.48
N LEU A 2 7.22 16.77 -28.50
CA LEU A 2 5.95 16.81 -27.78
C LEU A 2 4.85 17.44 -28.65
N PRO A 3 3.58 17.04 -28.48
CA PRO A 3 2.47 17.75 -29.12
C PRO A 3 2.41 19.20 -28.67
N GLU A 4 1.93 20.08 -29.54
CA GLU A 4 1.85 21.52 -29.29
C GLU A 4 1.10 21.84 -27.98
N GLY A 5 1.68 22.71 -27.16
CA GLY A 5 1.13 23.15 -25.87
C GLY A 5 1.42 22.26 -24.67
N TRP A 6 2.03 21.08 -24.84
CA TRP A 6 2.46 20.24 -23.72
C TRP A 6 3.62 20.89 -22.97
N LYS A 7 3.54 20.88 -21.64
CA LYS A 7 4.57 21.43 -20.76
C LYS A 7 5.20 20.34 -19.92
N HIS A 8 6.53 20.41 -19.81
CA HIS A 8 7.26 19.63 -18.81
C HIS A 8 7.09 20.27 -17.43
N ALA A 9 6.78 19.44 -16.44
CA ALA A 9 6.81 19.80 -15.04
C ALA A 9 7.48 18.68 -14.24
N THR A 10 7.90 18.98 -13.02
CA THR A 10 8.37 18.00 -12.05
C THR A 10 7.40 17.94 -10.88
N ILE A 11 7.47 16.87 -10.07
CA ILE A 11 6.65 16.76 -8.86
C ILE A 11 6.92 17.93 -7.91
N GLU A 12 8.19 18.35 -7.81
CA GLU A 12 8.58 19.52 -7.02
C GLU A 12 7.89 20.81 -7.49
N ASN A 13 7.87 21.07 -8.79
CA ASN A 13 7.21 22.25 -9.36
C ASN A 13 5.69 22.22 -9.18
N LEU A 14 5.09 21.04 -8.99
CA LEU A 14 3.66 20.86 -8.76
C LEU A 14 3.27 20.86 -7.27
N GLY A 15 4.24 21.08 -6.38
CA GLY A 15 4.05 21.10 -4.94
C GLY A 15 3.03 22.11 -4.44
N ALA A 16 2.36 21.77 -3.32
CA ALA A 16 1.52 22.71 -2.58
C ALA A 16 2.34 23.87 -1.99
N LYS A 17 1.73 25.06 -1.84
CA LYS A 17 2.38 26.19 -1.14
C LYS A 17 2.47 25.92 0.36
N GLY A 18 3.56 26.33 1.00
CA GLY A 18 3.72 26.26 2.46
C GLY A 18 4.09 24.89 3.04
N LYS A 19 4.23 23.84 2.22
CA LYS A 19 4.79 22.55 2.63
C LYS A 19 5.63 21.92 1.53
N PRO A 20 6.67 21.12 1.86
CA PRO A 20 7.46 20.42 0.85
C PRO A 20 6.57 19.54 -0.02
N ALA A 21 6.78 19.62 -1.34
CA ALA A 21 6.08 18.83 -2.35
C ALA A 21 6.28 17.32 -2.11
N VAL A 22 7.47 16.95 -1.67
CA VAL A 22 7.86 15.58 -1.35
C VAL A 22 8.52 15.57 0.02
N LYS A 23 8.08 14.68 0.90
CA LYS A 23 8.63 14.50 2.24
C LYS A 23 8.69 13.02 2.58
N ALA A 24 9.90 12.53 2.88
CA ALA A 24 10.07 11.20 3.45
C ALA A 24 9.64 11.19 4.92
N GLY A 25 9.27 10.01 5.42
CA GLY A 25 8.93 9.82 6.82
C GLY A 25 10.08 10.20 7.77
N PRO A 26 9.79 10.34 9.06
CA PRO A 26 10.79 10.71 10.05
C PRO A 26 11.85 9.61 10.16
N PHE A 27 13.04 9.96 10.66
CA PHE A 27 14.12 8.99 10.81
C PHE A 27 13.72 7.87 11.78
N GLY A 28 14.22 6.65 11.56
CA GLY A 28 13.75 5.45 12.28
C GLY A 28 13.85 5.50 13.81
N SER A 29 14.71 6.35 14.36
CA SER A 29 14.82 6.59 15.80
C SER A 29 13.71 7.49 16.38
N SER A 30 13.07 8.32 15.54
CA SER A 30 12.08 9.30 15.96
C SER A 30 10.69 8.70 16.21
N LEU A 31 10.38 7.52 15.64
CA LEU A 31 9.09 6.85 15.77
C LEU A 31 9.26 5.39 16.21
N LYS A 32 9.50 5.19 17.50
CA LYS A 32 9.56 3.86 18.16
C LYS A 32 8.17 3.39 18.59
N LYS A 33 8.03 2.06 18.77
CA LYS A 33 6.79 1.43 19.26
C LYS A 33 6.36 1.92 20.64
N GLU A 34 7.30 2.40 21.46
CA GLU A 34 7.03 2.95 22.80
C GLU A 34 6.13 4.20 22.78
N TYR A 35 6.16 4.96 21.68
CA TYR A 35 5.31 6.14 21.52
C TYR A 35 3.89 5.81 21.06
N TYR A 36 3.60 4.53 20.78
CA TYR A 36 2.31 4.14 20.24
C TYR A 36 1.25 4.23 21.35
N LYS A 37 0.12 4.82 21.02
CA LYS A 37 -1.03 5.02 21.90
C LYS A 37 -2.27 4.36 21.30
N PRO A 38 -3.26 3.99 22.14
CA PRO A 38 -4.51 3.40 21.66
C PRO A 38 -5.41 4.38 20.89
N PHE A 39 -5.23 5.70 21.09
CA PHE A 39 -5.97 6.75 20.39
C PHE A 39 -5.09 7.99 20.18
N GLY A 40 -5.49 8.86 19.26
CA GLY A 40 -4.80 10.11 18.95
C GLY A 40 -4.63 10.31 17.44
N TYR A 41 -3.43 10.72 17.03
CA TYR A 41 -3.09 10.98 15.63
C TYR A 41 -2.60 9.71 14.95
N LYS A 42 -3.12 9.38 13.76
CA LYS A 42 -2.82 8.11 13.09
C LYS A 42 -1.37 8.05 12.59
N ILE A 43 -0.77 6.87 12.63
CA ILE A 43 0.48 6.55 11.94
C ILE A 43 0.14 5.81 10.65
N TYR A 44 0.45 6.42 9.51
CA TYR A 44 0.32 5.80 8.19
C TYR A 44 1.57 4.99 7.88
N GLY A 45 1.42 3.68 7.68
CA GLY A 45 2.48 2.74 7.36
C GLY A 45 2.28 2.06 6.01
N GLN A 46 3.11 1.05 5.76
CA GLN A 46 3.08 0.30 4.50
C GLN A 46 1.78 -0.49 4.33
N GLU A 47 1.15 -0.91 5.42
CA GLU A 47 -0.05 -1.74 5.40
C GLU A 47 -1.25 -1.01 4.78
N GLN A 48 -1.44 0.27 5.10
CA GLN A 48 -2.50 1.12 4.53
C GLN A 48 -2.30 1.28 3.02
N VAL A 49 -1.05 1.46 2.59
CA VAL A 49 -0.70 1.59 1.17
C VAL A 49 -0.88 0.26 0.42
N ILE A 50 -0.51 -0.87 1.04
CA ILE A 50 -0.66 -2.20 0.44
C ILE A 50 -2.12 -2.60 0.30
N SER A 51 -2.91 -2.39 1.36
CA SER A 51 -4.34 -2.67 1.38
C SER A 51 -5.17 -1.69 0.54
N ASN A 52 -4.57 -0.55 0.16
CA ASN A 52 -5.27 0.58 -0.45
C ASN A 52 -6.45 1.06 0.42
N ASP A 53 -6.26 1.02 1.75
CA ASP A 53 -7.22 1.44 2.75
C ASP A 53 -6.51 2.34 3.78
N GLU A 54 -6.86 3.62 3.75
CA GLU A 54 -6.35 4.65 4.65
C GLU A 54 -6.77 4.46 6.11
N ASN A 55 -7.84 3.69 6.38
CA ASN A 55 -8.33 3.44 7.73
C ASN A 55 -7.73 2.17 8.34
N TYR A 56 -7.10 1.30 7.55
CA TYR A 56 -6.48 0.08 8.03
C TYR A 56 -5.50 0.36 9.18
N GLY A 57 -5.47 -0.53 10.17
CA GLY A 57 -4.54 -0.51 11.31
C GLY A 57 -4.83 0.56 12.38
N ASP A 58 -4.49 0.22 13.63
CA ASP A 58 -4.83 1.00 14.83
C ASP A 58 -3.58 1.55 15.53
N TYR A 59 -2.71 2.20 14.75
CA TYR A 59 -1.49 2.81 15.27
C TYR A 59 -1.67 4.32 15.42
N PHE A 60 -1.53 4.81 16.64
CA PHE A 60 -1.68 6.22 16.96
C PHE A 60 -0.52 6.75 17.81
N ILE A 61 -0.36 8.07 17.81
CA ILE A 61 0.53 8.81 18.71
C ILE A 61 -0.25 9.92 19.41
N ASP A 62 0.28 10.39 20.54
CA ASP A 62 -0.26 11.55 21.23
C ASP A 62 0.02 12.87 20.50
N GLU A 63 -0.60 13.94 20.97
CA GLU A 63 -0.48 15.28 20.41
C GLU A 63 0.95 15.83 20.51
N ASN A 64 1.65 15.57 21.61
CA ASN A 64 3.02 16.04 21.82
C ASN A 64 3.94 15.47 20.74
N LYS A 65 3.87 14.15 20.49
CA LYS A 65 4.69 13.51 19.47
C LYS A 65 4.26 13.90 18.05
N TYR A 66 2.96 14.10 17.83
CA TYR A 66 2.45 14.60 16.56
C TYR A 66 3.01 16.00 16.25
N ASN A 67 3.03 16.90 17.22
CA ASN A 67 3.56 18.25 17.06
C ASN A 67 5.08 18.25 16.80
N GLU A 68 5.84 17.37 17.46
CA GLU A 68 7.27 17.16 17.17
C GLU A 68 7.49 16.71 15.72
N LEU A 69 6.65 15.80 15.23
CA LEU A 69 6.75 15.20 13.89
C LEU A 69 5.85 15.87 12.85
N LYS A 70 5.36 17.08 13.12
CA LYS A 70 4.38 17.80 12.28
C LYS A 70 4.86 18.01 10.84
N SER A 71 6.16 18.07 10.62
CA SER A 71 6.75 18.14 9.27
C SER A 71 6.44 16.92 8.39
N CYS A 72 6.13 15.77 9.00
CA CYS A 72 5.75 14.52 8.35
C CYS A 72 4.24 14.27 8.41
N SER A 73 3.45 15.27 8.78
CA SER A 73 1.99 15.17 8.81
C SER A 73 1.40 15.01 7.41
N VAL A 74 0.25 14.35 7.34
CA VAL A 74 -0.52 14.18 6.10
C VAL A 74 -1.69 15.16 6.02
N SER A 75 -2.19 15.38 4.82
CA SER A 75 -3.41 16.13 4.58
C SER A 75 -4.27 15.45 3.52
N PRO A 76 -5.58 15.71 3.51
CA PRO A 76 -6.46 15.27 2.43
C PRO A 76 -5.93 15.56 1.03
N GLY A 77 -5.92 14.54 0.17
CA GLY A 77 -5.40 14.60 -1.20
C GLY A 77 -3.89 14.52 -1.33
N ASP A 78 -3.14 14.33 -0.24
CA ASP A 78 -1.74 13.90 -0.32
C ASP A 78 -1.69 12.44 -0.80
N ILE A 79 -0.60 12.09 -1.50
CA ILE A 79 -0.34 10.75 -2.02
C ILE A 79 0.79 10.14 -1.20
N LEU A 80 0.58 8.93 -0.69
CA LEU A 80 1.59 8.15 0.01
C LEU A 80 2.22 7.15 -0.95
N ILE A 81 3.53 6.97 -0.88
CA ILE A 81 4.30 6.00 -1.68
C ILE A 81 5.16 5.16 -0.74
N SER A 82 5.16 3.85 -0.94
CA SER A 82 6.04 2.92 -0.24
C SER A 82 7.47 2.96 -0.79
N LEU A 83 8.44 3.09 0.11
CA LEU A 83 9.87 3.17 -0.21
C LEU A 83 10.58 1.82 -0.18
N VAL A 84 10.03 0.85 0.57
CA VAL A 84 10.65 -0.46 0.85
C VAL A 84 9.62 -1.60 0.71
N GLY A 85 10.10 -2.84 0.50
CA GLY A 85 9.27 -4.01 0.29
C GLY A 85 8.54 -3.95 -1.06
N THR A 86 7.26 -3.58 -1.06
CA THR A 86 6.49 -3.34 -2.29
C THR A 86 6.75 -1.92 -2.77
N ILE A 87 7.90 -1.69 -3.40
CA ILE A 87 8.34 -0.35 -3.82
C ILE A 87 7.36 0.25 -4.82
N GLY A 88 7.00 1.52 -4.60
CA GLY A 88 6.23 2.32 -5.56
C GLY A 88 4.72 2.18 -5.44
N GLN A 89 4.21 1.34 -4.55
CA GLN A 89 2.76 1.27 -4.30
C GLN A 89 2.27 2.61 -3.74
N THR A 90 1.09 3.05 -4.19
CA THR A 90 0.57 4.39 -3.89
C THR A 90 -0.81 4.35 -3.25
N LEU A 91 -1.07 5.30 -2.37
CA LEU A 91 -2.38 5.54 -1.75
C LEU A 91 -2.70 7.04 -1.81
N LEU A 92 -3.87 7.41 -2.34
CA LEU A 92 -4.37 8.78 -2.32
C LEU A 92 -5.31 8.94 -1.13
N LEU A 93 -4.99 9.87 -0.23
CA LEU A 93 -5.80 10.11 0.95
C LEU A 93 -7.10 10.84 0.60
N SER A 94 -8.22 10.31 1.09
CA SER A 94 -9.53 10.93 0.90
C SER A 94 -9.70 12.23 1.68
N ASN A 95 -10.85 12.91 1.50
CA ASN A 95 -11.19 14.09 2.30
C ASN A 95 -11.52 13.77 3.76
N SER A 96 -11.84 12.52 4.07
CA SER A 96 -12.18 12.02 5.41
C SER A 96 -11.00 11.32 6.10
N CYS A 97 -9.79 11.38 5.54
CA CYS A 97 -8.64 10.73 6.14
C CYS A 97 -8.35 11.31 7.55
N GLN A 98 -7.98 10.43 8.48
CA GLN A 98 -7.61 10.87 9.84
C GLN A 98 -6.31 11.70 9.81
N GLN A 99 -6.23 12.70 10.68
CA GLN A 99 -4.98 13.43 10.87
C GLN A 99 -3.91 12.50 11.44
N GLY A 100 -2.69 12.65 10.95
CA GLY A 100 -1.62 11.72 11.27
C GLY A 100 -0.30 12.06 10.63
N ILE A 101 0.67 11.18 10.84
CA ILE A 101 2.02 11.26 10.27
C ILE A 101 2.32 10.01 9.44
N ILE A 102 3.26 10.13 8.52
CA ILE A 102 3.79 8.97 7.79
C ILE A 102 4.90 8.26 8.57
N ASN A 103 4.99 6.94 8.39
CA ASN A 103 6.09 6.10 8.86
C ASN A 103 7.37 6.33 8.03
N PRO A 104 8.58 6.13 8.59
CA PRO A 104 9.86 6.17 7.87
C PRO A 104 9.89 5.41 6.53
N ARG A 105 9.10 4.35 6.40
CA ARG A 105 9.02 3.51 5.20
C ARG A 105 8.17 4.10 4.06
N LEU A 106 7.58 5.27 4.28
CA LEU A 106 6.74 5.96 3.31
C LEU A 106 7.34 7.32 2.92
N LEU A 107 6.87 7.79 1.78
CA LEU A 107 7.08 9.14 1.29
C LEU A 107 5.73 9.76 0.94
N ARG A 108 5.54 11.01 1.36
CA ARG A 108 4.35 11.81 1.11
C ARG A 108 4.61 12.77 -0.02
N ILE A 109 3.72 12.79 -1.01
CA ILE A 109 3.65 13.77 -2.07
C ILE A 109 2.46 14.68 -1.82
N SER A 110 2.69 15.98 -1.86
CA SER A 110 1.67 16.99 -1.70
C SER A 110 1.65 17.96 -2.85
N LEU A 111 0.51 18.00 -3.52
CA LEU A 111 0.34 18.68 -4.77
C LEU A 111 -0.55 19.90 -4.60
N ASN A 112 -0.26 20.93 -5.37
CA ASN A 112 -1.18 22.05 -5.51
C ASN A 112 -2.39 21.60 -6.33
N LYS A 113 -3.52 21.42 -5.65
CA LYS A 113 -4.81 21.01 -6.23
C LYS A 113 -5.30 21.99 -7.30
N ASP A 114 -4.81 23.22 -7.30
CA ASP A 114 -5.12 24.17 -8.37
C ASP A 114 -4.35 23.89 -9.66
N ARG A 115 -3.15 23.34 -9.57
CA ARG A 115 -2.28 23.10 -10.73
C ARG A 115 -2.50 21.72 -11.32
N ILE A 116 -2.81 20.73 -10.47
CA ILE A 116 -2.93 19.34 -10.89
C ILE A 116 -3.93 18.56 -10.04
N ILE A 117 -4.60 17.59 -10.65
CA ILE A 117 -5.50 16.67 -9.94
C ILE A 117 -4.63 15.57 -9.32
N PRO A 118 -4.64 15.37 -7.97
CA PRO A 118 -3.80 14.36 -7.32
C PRO A 118 -4.04 12.94 -7.86
N ALA A 119 -5.30 12.58 -8.15
CA ALA A 119 -5.64 11.28 -8.74
C ALA A 119 -4.96 11.02 -10.10
N TYR A 120 -4.69 12.07 -10.90
CA TYR A 120 -3.95 11.92 -12.15
C TYR A 120 -2.48 11.56 -11.89
N ILE A 121 -1.85 12.20 -10.91
CA ILE A 121 -0.47 11.88 -10.52
C ILE A 121 -0.39 10.48 -9.92
N GLN A 122 -1.33 10.10 -9.06
CA GLN A 122 -1.42 8.74 -8.53
C GLN A 122 -1.53 7.71 -9.67
N TYR A 123 -2.38 7.98 -10.68
CA TYR A 123 -2.53 7.09 -11.84
C TYR A 123 -1.24 6.94 -12.65
N ILE A 124 -0.52 8.03 -12.90
CA ILE A 124 0.79 7.97 -13.58
C ILE A 124 1.77 7.12 -12.76
N LEU A 125 1.88 7.41 -11.46
CA LEU A 125 2.79 6.70 -10.57
C LEU A 125 2.48 5.21 -10.50
N ALA A 126 1.19 4.84 -10.49
CA ALA A 126 0.73 3.45 -10.46
C ALA A 126 0.91 2.70 -11.80
N SER A 127 1.21 3.38 -12.89
CA SER A 127 1.38 2.74 -14.21
C SER A 127 2.57 1.78 -14.22
N ASN A 128 2.44 0.64 -14.93
CA ASN A 128 3.52 -0.35 -15.04
C ASN A 128 4.84 0.26 -15.54
N PHE A 129 4.75 1.24 -16.45
CA PHE A 129 5.92 1.95 -16.96
C PHE A 129 6.65 2.70 -15.84
N THR A 130 5.93 3.52 -15.07
CA THR A 130 6.51 4.27 -13.95
C THR A 130 6.96 3.35 -12.83
N GLN A 131 6.20 2.29 -12.50
CA GLN A 131 6.61 1.29 -11.52
C GLN A 131 7.94 0.61 -11.90
N ASN A 132 8.15 0.29 -13.18
CA ASN A 132 9.41 -0.27 -13.64
C ASN A 132 10.58 0.71 -13.50
N ILE A 133 10.35 2.00 -13.77
CA ILE A 133 11.35 3.06 -13.54
C ILE A 133 11.69 3.17 -12.06
N LEU A 134 10.67 3.26 -11.19
CA LEU A 134 10.84 3.37 -9.75
C LEU A 134 11.62 2.16 -9.18
N LYS A 135 11.32 0.94 -9.64
CA LYS A 135 12.05 -0.27 -9.24
C LYS A 135 13.52 -0.22 -9.66
N ARG A 136 13.82 0.21 -10.90
CA ARG A 136 15.19 0.37 -11.38
C ARG A 136 15.96 1.42 -10.58
N TRP A 137 15.31 2.54 -10.27
CA TRP A 137 15.90 3.59 -9.43
C TRP A 137 16.19 3.12 -8.01
N ALA A 138 15.29 2.34 -7.42
CA ALA A 138 15.53 1.75 -6.12
C ALA A 138 16.72 0.75 -6.14
N GLN A 139 16.81 -0.10 -7.18
CA GLN A 139 17.89 -1.07 -7.35
C GLN A 139 19.26 -0.44 -7.64
N GLY A 140 19.29 0.68 -8.36
CA GLY A 140 20.52 1.40 -8.69
C GLY A 140 21.10 2.23 -7.53
N GLY A 141 20.30 2.48 -6.48
CA GLY A 141 20.78 3.11 -5.25
C GLY A 141 21.45 2.10 -4.32
N THR A 142 22.40 2.57 -3.50
CA THR A 142 23.23 1.75 -2.59
C THR A 142 22.44 0.91 -1.57
N MET A 143 21.11 1.13 -1.41
CA MET A 143 20.30 0.49 -0.37
C MET A 143 18.95 -0.11 -0.81
N GLY A 144 18.62 -0.15 -2.10
CA GLY A 144 17.31 -0.71 -2.50
C GLY A 144 16.11 0.14 -2.09
N VAL A 145 16.33 1.44 -1.82
CA VAL A 145 15.34 2.39 -1.29
C VAL A 145 15.15 3.53 -2.29
N LEU A 146 13.91 3.95 -2.51
CA LEU A 146 13.62 5.16 -3.30
C LEU A 146 14.08 6.42 -2.56
N ASN A 147 14.97 7.19 -3.18
CA ASN A 147 15.37 8.51 -2.67
C ASN A 147 14.26 9.54 -2.98
N ALA A 148 13.93 10.37 -1.98
CA ALA A 148 12.97 11.47 -2.13
C ALA A 148 13.36 12.47 -3.22
N GLU A 149 14.65 12.69 -3.45
CA GLU A 149 15.15 13.58 -4.52
C GLU A 149 14.79 13.07 -5.92
N MET A 150 14.88 11.76 -6.15
CA MET A 150 14.49 11.17 -7.44
C MET A 150 13.00 11.35 -7.71
N ILE A 151 12.17 11.28 -6.66
CA ILE A 151 10.73 11.53 -6.79
C ILE A 151 10.46 13.01 -7.08
N LYS A 152 11.18 13.93 -6.44
CA LYS A 152 11.04 15.38 -6.69
C LYS A 152 11.29 15.74 -8.16
N THR A 153 12.33 15.15 -8.75
CA THR A 153 12.75 15.40 -10.14
C THR A 153 11.97 14.59 -11.17
N PHE A 154 11.06 13.70 -10.73
CA PHE A 154 10.28 12.86 -11.63
C PHE A 154 9.52 13.71 -12.67
N PRO A 155 9.77 13.52 -13.97
CA PRO A 155 9.18 14.34 -15.01
C PRO A 155 7.72 13.96 -15.25
N ILE A 156 6.86 14.97 -15.27
CA ILE A 156 5.44 14.85 -15.57
C ILE A 156 5.14 15.68 -16.80
N LEU A 157 4.44 15.05 -17.75
CA LEU A 157 3.90 15.71 -18.90
C LEU A 157 2.51 16.27 -18.58
N LEU A 158 2.38 17.59 -18.72
CA LEU A 158 1.13 18.30 -18.57
C LEU A 158 0.56 18.58 -19.95
N SER A 159 -0.60 18.00 -20.24
CA SER A 159 -1.38 18.35 -21.42
C SER A 159 -1.86 19.80 -21.32
N PRO A 160 -1.83 20.60 -22.40
CA PRO A 160 -2.37 21.95 -22.42
C PRO A 160 -3.85 21.91 -22.02
N ASN A 161 -4.21 22.77 -21.07
CA ASN A 161 -5.53 22.89 -20.48
C ASN A 161 -6.69 22.58 -21.46
N ARG A 162 -7.32 21.41 -21.33
CA ARG A 162 -8.74 21.29 -21.65
C ARG A 162 -9.48 21.46 -20.34
N ARG A 163 -9.94 22.69 -20.07
CA ARG A 163 -10.95 23.09 -19.06
C ARG A 163 -11.08 22.12 -17.87
N ARG A 164 -10.75 22.60 -16.66
CA ARG A 164 -11.22 22.05 -15.37
C ARG A 164 -12.73 21.78 -15.44
N SER A 165 -13.11 20.62 -15.94
CA SER A 165 -14.48 20.15 -15.90
C SER A 165 -14.49 19.10 -14.80
N ARG A 166 -15.46 19.23 -13.90
CA ARG A 166 -15.84 18.25 -12.87
C ARG A 166 -16.30 16.91 -13.48
N ARG A 167 -15.85 16.57 -14.69
CA ARG A 167 -16.03 15.26 -15.31
C ARG A 167 -14.86 14.40 -14.88
N SER A 168 -14.97 13.90 -13.66
CA SER A 168 -14.41 12.61 -13.32
C SER A 168 -14.69 11.67 -14.50
N SER A 169 -13.62 11.16 -15.09
CA SER A 169 -13.68 10.16 -16.14
C SER A 169 -14.48 8.96 -15.65
N ARG A 170 -15.76 8.91 -16.02
CA ARG A 170 -16.58 7.70 -16.12
C ARG A 170 -16.07 6.74 -17.21
N ARG A 171 -14.78 6.75 -17.52
CA ARG A 171 -14.17 5.86 -18.51
C ARG A 171 -12.88 5.31 -17.91
N GLY A 172 -12.91 4.02 -17.57
CA GLY A 172 -11.71 3.25 -17.34
C GLY A 172 -11.59 2.46 -16.03
N ILE A 173 -12.63 2.36 -15.19
CA ILE A 173 -12.70 1.18 -14.30
C ILE A 173 -13.13 0.03 -15.20
N VAL A 174 -12.15 -0.69 -15.75
CA VAL A 174 -12.37 -2.09 -16.08
C VAL A 174 -12.71 -2.75 -14.76
N ARG A 175 -14.01 -2.89 -14.51
CA ARG A 175 -14.54 -3.89 -13.60
C ARG A 175 -13.88 -5.20 -14.03
N LEU A 176 -12.93 -5.71 -13.25
CA LEU A 176 -12.70 -7.13 -13.19
C LEU A 176 -13.98 -7.74 -12.60
N ARG A 177 -15.01 -7.88 -13.46
CA ARG A 177 -16.14 -8.74 -13.19
C ARG A 177 -15.55 -10.12 -13.01
N GLY A 178 -15.73 -10.68 -11.82
CA GLY A 178 -15.27 -12.00 -11.49
C GLY A 178 -15.66 -13.00 -12.58
N ARG A 179 -14.67 -13.75 -13.06
CA ARG A 179 -14.93 -15.09 -13.55
C ARG A 179 -15.30 -15.94 -12.33
N ARG A 180 -16.59 -15.89 -11.98
CA ARG A 180 -17.26 -17.10 -11.50
C ARG A 180 -17.29 -18.06 -12.68
N SER A 181 -16.38 -19.02 -12.67
CA SER A 181 -16.56 -20.30 -13.36
C SER A 181 -16.56 -21.34 -12.25
N PHE A 182 -17.76 -21.66 -11.75
CA PHE A 182 -18.57 -22.79 -12.19
C PHE A 182 -18.22 -24.01 -11.34
N TRP A 183 -18.79 -24.06 -10.13
CA TRP A 183 -19.01 -25.33 -9.44
C TRP A 183 -20.14 -26.04 -10.18
N PRO A 184 -19.96 -27.28 -10.69
CA PRO A 184 -21.08 -28.10 -11.07
C PRO A 184 -21.56 -28.88 -9.84
N THR A 185 -22.79 -28.61 -9.39
CA THR A 185 -23.52 -29.50 -8.49
C THR A 185 -24.31 -30.53 -9.30
N ALA A 186 -24.00 -31.80 -9.02
CA ALA A 186 -24.87 -32.99 -8.99
C ALA A 186 -25.60 -33.44 -10.28
N SER A 187 -25.36 -34.69 -10.71
CA SER A 187 -26.30 -35.78 -10.43
C SER A 187 -25.84 -37.15 -10.96
N SER A 188 -26.00 -38.15 -10.09
CA SER A 188 -26.22 -39.58 -10.29
C SER A 188 -26.22 -40.20 -11.70
N ARG A 189 -25.47 -41.31 -11.88
CA ARG A 189 -26.04 -42.60 -12.36
C ARG A 189 -25.07 -43.80 -12.17
N LYS A 190 -25.60 -44.78 -11.44
CA LYS A 190 -25.48 -46.27 -11.53
C LYS A 190 -24.18 -47.01 -11.17
N LYS A 191 -24.40 -48.00 -10.28
CA LYS A 191 -23.55 -49.13 -9.84
C LYS A 191 -23.08 -50.01 -11.00
N PRO A 192 -22.07 -50.86 -10.76
CA PRO A 192 -22.36 -52.29 -10.68
C PRO A 192 -21.84 -52.96 -9.40
N SER A 193 -22.36 -54.17 -9.17
CA SER A 193 -22.34 -54.99 -7.96
C SER A 193 -21.49 -56.26 -8.08
N CYS A 194 -21.14 -56.84 -6.92
CA CYS A 194 -20.71 -58.23 -6.64
C CYS A 194 -19.27 -58.59 -7.11
N SER A 195 -18.44 -59.38 -6.43
CA SER A 195 -18.61 -60.38 -5.36
C SER A 195 -17.23 -60.81 -4.78
N ASN A 196 -17.20 -61.23 -3.50
CA ASN A 196 -16.20 -62.12 -2.83
C ASN A 196 -14.73 -61.62 -2.78
N SER A 197 -13.89 -61.83 -1.77
CA SER A 197 -13.78 -62.83 -0.72
C SER A 197 -12.68 -62.41 0.29
N SER A 198 -12.82 -62.84 1.55
CA SER A 198 -11.75 -63.27 2.46
C SER A 198 -10.57 -62.34 2.85
N GLN A 199 -10.56 -61.95 4.13
CA GLN A 199 -9.44 -62.04 5.12
C GLN A 199 -9.52 -60.85 6.09
N ALA A 200 -10.05 -61.08 7.31
CA ALA A 200 -9.30 -61.38 8.54
C ALA A 200 -9.15 -60.09 9.39
N LYS A 201 -10.06 -59.87 10.35
CA LYS A 201 -10.05 -60.37 11.75
C LYS A 201 -9.01 -59.67 12.65
N ASN A 202 -9.54 -59.10 13.74
CA ASN A 202 -8.97 -58.97 15.09
C ASN A 202 -7.83 -57.95 15.28
N ALA A 203 -7.67 -57.23 16.40
CA ALA A 203 -8.39 -57.07 17.67
C ALA A 203 -7.88 -55.73 18.28
N CYS A 204 -8.75 -54.83 18.74
CA CYS A 204 -9.02 -54.54 20.16
C CYS A 204 -7.99 -54.99 21.23
N ARG A 205 -7.73 -54.05 22.16
CA ARG A 205 -7.10 -54.16 23.50
C ARG A 205 -5.56 -54.20 23.49
N GLY A 206 -4.83 -53.45 24.30
CA GLY A 206 -5.17 -52.54 25.40
C GLY A 206 -3.99 -52.46 26.37
N SER A 207 -4.02 -51.43 27.21
CA SER A 207 -3.37 -51.33 28.53
C SER A 207 -1.93 -50.81 28.65
N ARG A 208 -1.85 -49.68 29.37
CA ARG A 208 -1.06 -49.43 30.61
C ARG A 208 0.48 -49.29 30.53
N GLY A 209 0.95 -48.33 31.32
CA GLY A 209 2.29 -48.29 31.92
C GLY A 209 3.13 -47.12 31.39
N SER A 210 3.17 -45.98 32.07
CA SER A 210 4.12 -45.64 33.16
C SER A 210 5.47 -45.15 32.64
N GLY A 211 5.85 -43.91 33.00
CA GLY A 211 7.21 -43.42 32.81
C GLY A 211 7.33 -41.90 32.93
N ARG A 212 7.56 -41.41 34.16
CA ARG A 212 8.25 -40.13 34.43
C ARG A 212 9.61 -40.15 33.69
N ILE A 213 10.21 -39.03 33.29
CA ILE A 213 11.20 -38.29 34.11
C ILE A 213 11.72 -37.07 33.28
N THR A 214 11.60 -35.89 33.88
CA THR A 214 12.45 -34.66 33.93
C THR A 214 13.32 -34.16 32.76
N ASN A 215 13.24 -32.82 32.60
CA ASN A 215 14.30 -31.79 32.49
C ASN A 215 15.37 -31.89 31.39
N TYR A 216 15.55 -30.80 30.63
CA TYR A 216 16.83 -30.07 30.61
C TYR A 216 16.61 -28.60 30.18
N MET A 217 17.02 -27.68 31.06
CA MET A 217 17.33 -26.28 30.79
C MET A 217 18.78 -26.18 30.30
N LYS A 218 19.05 -25.38 29.27
CA LYS A 218 20.04 -24.29 29.27
C LYS A 218 19.95 -23.48 27.97
#